data_AF-A0AAV8X130-F1
#
_entry.id   AF-A0AAV8X130-F1
#
_cell.length_a   1.000
_cell.length_b   1.000
_cell.length_c   1.000
_cell.angle_alpha   90.00
_cell.angle_beta   90.00
_cell.angle_gamma   90.00
#
_symmetry.space_group_name_H-M   'P 1'
#
loop_
_entity.id
_entity.type
_entity.pdbx_description
1 polymer ?
#
loop_
_entity_poly.entity_id
_entity_poly.type
_entity_poly.pdbx_seq_one_letter_code
_entity_poly.pdbx_strand_id
1 'polypeptide(L)' 'MGAANQEAYAMLKEEYGNECLSRTQVCEWFKRFKKGRETTDNDPRFGRPSTSKTDENIKKIGT' A
#
# COMPACT_ATOMS: atom_id res chain seq x y z
N MET A 1 -12.12 -9.70 -16.30
CA MET A 1 -10.99 -9.21 -15.46
C MET A 1 -10.52 -10.24 -14.41
N GLY A 2 -11.13 -11.44 -14.29
CA GLY A 2 -10.76 -12.45 -13.28
C GLY A 2 -9.63 -13.41 -13.68
N ALA A 3 -9.60 -13.88 -14.93
CA ALA A 3 -8.67 -14.92 -15.39
C ALA A 3 -7.18 -14.50 -15.30
N ALA A 4 -6.81 -13.34 -15.84
CA ALA A 4 -5.42 -12.85 -15.80
C ALA A 4 -4.86 -12.66 -14.38
N ASN A 5 -5.71 -12.34 -13.40
CA ASN A 5 -5.30 -12.23 -12.00
C ASN A 5 -5.04 -13.61 -11.37
N GLN A 6 -5.81 -14.63 -11.78
CA GLN A 6 -5.62 -16.00 -11.30
C GLN A 6 -4.38 -16.63 -11.91
N GLU A 7 -4.13 -16.39 -13.20
CA GLU A 7 -2.92 -16.83 -13.90
C GLU A 7 -1.67 -16.19 -13.30
N ALA A 8 -1.67 -14.86 -13.08
CA ALA A 8 -0.55 -14.19 -12.42
C ALA A 8 -0.29 -14.71 -11.00
N TYR A 9 -1.35 -14.98 -10.22
CA TYR A 9 -1.19 -15.58 -8.90
C TYR A 9 -0.65 -17.02 -8.98
N ALA A 10 -1.10 -17.82 -9.94
CA ALA A 10 -0.60 -19.19 -10.12
C ALA A 10 0.90 -19.20 -10.45
N MET A 11 1.33 -18.35 -11.39
CA MET A 11 2.76 -18.22 -11.74
C MET A 11 3.60 -17.77 -10.53
N LEU A 12 3.14 -16.76 -9.79
CA LEU A 12 3.84 -16.30 -8.59
C LEU A 12 3.86 -17.37 -7.49
N LYS A 13 2.79 -18.16 -7.35
CA LYS A 13 2.72 -19.23 -6.35
C LYS A 13 3.63 -20.41 -6.71
N GLU A 14 3.78 -20.70 -8.00
CA GLU A 14 4.71 -21.72 -8.50
C GLU A 14 6.17 -21.34 -8.20
N GLU A 15 6.56 -20.10 -8.48
CA GLU A 15 7.94 -19.63 -8.28
C GLU A 15 8.29 -19.40 -6.79
N TYR A 16 7.41 -18.73 -6.05
CA TYR A 16 7.71 -18.28 -4.68
C TYR A 16 7.09 -19.16 -3.59
N GLY A 17 6.23 -20.13 -3.94
CA GLY A 17 5.66 -21.07 -2.99
C GLY A 17 5.01 -20.36 -1.78
N ASN A 18 5.52 -20.63 -0.59
CA ASN A 18 5.00 -20.06 0.67
C ASN A 18 5.39 -18.59 0.89
N GLU A 19 6.40 -18.09 0.20
CA GLU A 19 6.82 -16.69 0.25
C GLU A 19 6.01 -15.80 -0.72
N CYS A 20 5.16 -16.43 -1.55
CA CYS A 20 4.27 -15.71 -2.46
C CYS A 20 3.30 -14.80 -1.69
N LEU A 21 3.08 -13.61 -2.24
CA LEU A 21 2.02 -12.70 -1.80
C LEU A 21 0.65 -13.39 -1.83
N SER A 22 -0.25 -12.96 -0.93
CA SER A 22 -1.62 -13.46 -0.95
C SER A 22 -2.31 -13.11 -2.27
N ARG A 23 -3.31 -13.91 -2.66
CA ARG A 23 -4.12 -13.67 -3.88
C ARG A 23 -4.68 -12.25 -3.94
N THR A 24 -5.10 -11.69 -2.81
CA THR A 24 -5.63 -10.33 -2.72
C THR A 24 -4.57 -9.28 -3.04
N GLN A 25 -3.36 -9.44 -2.50
CA GLN A 25 -2.23 -8.53 -2.77
C GLN A 25 -1.80 -8.60 -4.23
N VAL A 26 -1.74 -9.79 -4.83
CA VAL A 26 -1.45 -9.95 -6.26
C VAL A 26 -2.49 -9.24 -7.13
N CYS A 27 -3.79 -9.40 -6.80
CA CYS A 27 -4.86 -8.69 -7.51
C CYS A 27 -4.75 -7.17 -7.37
N GLU A 28 -4.33 -6.66 -6.21
CA GLU A 28 -4.14 -5.23 -5.98
C GLU A 28 -2.96 -4.68 -6.79
N TRP A 29 -1.81 -5.34 -6.75
CA TRP A 29 -0.64 -4.97 -7.55
C TRP A 29 -0.93 -5.03 -9.04
N PHE A 30 -1.65 -6.05 -9.52
CA PHE A 30 -2.05 -6.12 -10.93
C PHE A 30 -2.92 -4.92 -11.35
N LYS A 31 -3.83 -4.46 -10.49
CA LYS A 31 -4.60 -3.22 -10.74
C LYS A 31 -3.71 -1.98 -10.72
N ARG A 32 -2.73 -1.89 -9.83
CA ARG A 32 -1.77 -0.78 -9.75
C ARG A 32 -0.91 -0.71 -11.01
N PHE A 33 -0.37 -1.84 -11.47
CA PHE A 33 0.39 -1.94 -12.72
C PHE A 33 -0.46 -1.56 -13.93
N LYS A 34 -1.72 -2.03 -14.01
CA LYS A 34 -2.67 -1.61 -15.06
C LYS A 34 -2.98 -0.12 -15.07
N LYS A 35 -2.86 0.57 -13.94
CA LYS A 35 -3.04 2.02 -13.83
C LYS A 35 -1.78 2.81 -14.20
N GLY A 36 -0.72 2.15 -14.66
CA GLY A 36 0.54 2.78 -15.06
C GLY A 36 1.53 2.99 -13.92
N ARG A 37 1.33 2.35 -12.76
CA ARG A 37 2.38 2.32 -11.72
C ARG A 37 3.50 1.40 -12.21
N GLU A 38 4.74 1.86 -12.19
CA GLU A 38 5.92 1.04 -12.57
C GLU A 38 6.81 0.70 -11.36
N THR A 39 6.64 1.39 -10.23
CA THR A 39 7.47 1.21 -9.03
C THR A 39 6.85 0.21 -8.05
N THR A 40 7.72 -0.58 -7.41
CA THR A 40 7.36 -1.51 -6.31
C THR A 40 7.49 -0.88 -4.93
N ASP A 41 8.04 0.34 -4.84
CA ASP A 41 8.16 1.08 -3.59
C ASP A 41 6.80 1.32 -2.94
N ASN A 42 6.80 1.48 -1.62
CA ASN A 42 5.60 1.85 -0.88
C ASN A 42 5.14 3.25 -1.26
N ASP A 43 3.82 3.45 -1.26
CA ASP A 43 3.27 4.81 -1.37
C ASP A 43 3.73 5.68 -0.18
N PRO A 44 3.86 7.00 -0.38
CA PRO A 44 4.13 7.93 0.71
C PRO A 44 3.15 7.68 1.86
N ARG A 45 3.68 7.34 3.03
CA ARG A 45 2.86 7.21 4.23
C ARG A 45 2.58 8.60 4.74
N PHE A 46 1.33 9.03 4.65
CA PHE A 46 0.87 10.18 5.40
C PHE A 46 1.04 9.85 6.88
N GLY A 47 2.05 10.44 7.50
CA GLY A 47 2.26 10.34 8.93
C GLY A 47 1.08 10.94 9.69
N ARG A 48 1.02 10.70 11.00
CA ARG A 48 0.01 11.35 11.85
C ARG A 48 0.20 12.88 11.75
N PRO A 49 -0.81 13.65 11.34
CA PRO A 49 -0.75 15.10 11.44
C PRO A 49 -0.51 15.47 12.92
N SER A 50 0.53 16.24 13.22
CA SER A 50 0.74 16.76 14.57
C SER A 50 -0.23 17.92 14.79
N THR A 51 -1.47 17.58 15.16
CA THR A 51 -2.51 18.56 15.50
C THR A 51 -2.37 19.14 16.91
N SER A 52 -1.35 18.70 17.67
CA SER A 52 -1.12 19.13 19.05
C SER A 52 -0.41 20.48 19.19
N LYS A 53 0.34 20.91 18.17
CA LYS A 53 1.06 22.19 18.16
C LYS A 53 0.27 23.27 17.41
N THR A 54 -0.86 23.69 17.95
CA THR A 54 -1.51 24.93 17.52
C THR A 54 -1.07 26.07 18.45
N ASP A 55 -0.95 27.28 17.91
CA ASP A 55 -0.63 28.47 18.72
C ASP A 55 -1.65 28.68 19.84
N GLU A 56 -2.91 28.26 19.62
CA GLU A 56 -3.97 28.26 20.64
C GLU A 56 -3.66 27.32 21.82
N ASN A 57 -3.17 26.11 21.54
CA ASN A 57 -2.80 25.14 22.58
C ASN A 57 -1.52 25.57 23.33
N ILE A 58 -0.56 26.19 22.64
CA ILE A 58 0.67 26.71 23.24
C ILE A 58 0.35 27.86 24.21
N LYS A 59 -0.53 28.78 23.81
CA LYS A 59 -0.96 29.91 24.66
C LYS A 59 -1.72 29.45 25.92
N LYS A 60 -2.50 28.38 25.85
CA LYS A 60 -3.25 27.84 27.00
C LYS A 60 -2.37 27.21 28.09
N ILE A 61 -1.16 26.73 27.75
CA ILE A 61 -0.26 26.04 28.70
C ILE A 61 0.69 27.04 29.38
N GLY A 62 0.95 28.20 28.79
CA GLY A 62 1.87 29.22 29.29
C GLY A 62 1.27 30.24 30.28
N THR A 63 0.16 29.91 30.94
CA THR A 63 -0.41 30.72 32.05
C THR A 63 -0.12 30.03 33.37
#